data_AF-A0A1C6F5L2-F1
#
_entry.id   AF-A0A1C6F5L2-F1
#
_cell.length_a   1.000
_cell.length_b   1.000
_cell.length_c   1.000
_cell.angle_alpha   90.00
_cell.angle_beta   90.00
_cell.angle_gamma   90.00
#
_symmetry.space_group_name_H-M   'P 1'
#
loop_
_entity.id
_entity.type
_entity.pdbx_description
1 polymer ?
#
loop_
_entity_poly.entity_id
_entity_poly.type
_entity_poly.pdbx_seq_one_letter_code
_entity_poly.pdbx_strand_id
1 'polypeptide(L)'
;MLRIKFWRIENVLLMKVLEQGDEIERGLFHFSASNGVDIKSAFNPQMRLDVLYIRGDNEDIDDEEIDNKVVHFDCEDERKAKILLNRYIEAVKEYNSTLPVENKDTDDIEIVIAE
;
A
#
# COMPACT_ATOMS: atom_id res chain seq x y z
N MET A 1 -5.05 3.68 -10.57
CA MET A 1 -4.65 4.51 -9.41
C MET A 1 -4.64 3.65 -8.17
N LEU A 2 -3.64 3.81 -7.28
CA LEU A 2 -3.56 3.03 -6.05
C LEU A 2 -3.94 3.89 -4.84
N ARG A 3 -5.01 3.50 -4.13
CA ARG A 3 -5.44 4.18 -2.90
C ARG A 3 -5.26 3.27 -1.70
N ILE A 4 -4.52 3.74 -0.71
CA ILE A 4 -4.22 2.97 0.50
C ILE A 4 -4.54 3.81 1.73
N LYS A 5 -5.23 3.18 2.68
CA LYS A 5 -5.38 3.69 4.04
C LYS A 5 -4.29 3.13 4.93
N PHE A 6 -3.54 3.99 5.59
CA PHE A 6 -2.56 3.62 6.59
C PHE A 6 -3.04 4.04 7.99
N TRP A 7 -2.78 3.20 8.97
CA TRP A 7 -2.85 3.59 10.38
C TRP A 7 -1.52 3.32 11.07
N ARG A 8 -1.27 4.07 12.14
CA ARG A 8 -0.21 3.77 13.11
C ARG A 8 -0.77 3.84 14.52
N ILE A 9 -0.49 2.81 15.30
CA ILE A 9 -0.81 2.71 16.73
C ILE A 9 0.50 2.33 17.42
N GLU A 10 1.11 3.25 18.16
CA GLU A 10 2.45 3.08 18.73
C GLU A 10 3.49 2.62 17.67
N ASN A 11 4.04 1.41 17.85
CA ASN A 11 5.01 0.74 16.96
C ASN A 11 4.35 -0.16 15.90
N VAL A 12 3.02 -0.28 15.86
CA VAL A 12 2.29 -1.10 14.90
C VAL A 12 1.82 -0.26 13.72
N LEU A 13 2.11 -0.73 12.51
CA LEU A 13 1.57 -0.17 11.27
C LEU A 13 0.43 -1.04 10.77
N LEU A 14 -0.60 -0.41 10.24
CA LEU A 14 -1.72 -1.07 9.58
C LEU A 14 -1.89 -0.50 8.18
N MET A 15 -2.32 -1.32 7.23
CA MET A 15 -2.81 -0.83 5.94
C MET A 15 -4.06 -1.56 5.47
N LYS A 16 -4.82 -0.87 4.62
CA LYS A 16 -5.92 -1.41 3.84
C LYS A 16 -5.85 -0.80 2.44
N VAL A 17 -5.85 -1.66 1.41
CA VAL A 17 -6.02 -1.20 0.03
C VAL A 17 -7.48 -0.81 -0.14
N LEU A 18 -7.74 0.42 -0.58
CA LEU A 18 -9.09 0.94 -0.80
C LEU A 18 -9.49 0.85 -2.27
N GLU A 19 -8.53 1.11 -3.15
CA GLU A 19 -8.72 1.13 -4.60
C GLU A 19 -7.40 0.75 -5.27
N GLN A 20 -7.47 0.05 -6.37
CA GLN A 20 -6.35 -0.30 -7.23
C GLN A 20 -6.82 -0.16 -8.68
N GLY A 21 -5.96 0.36 -9.55
CA GLY A 21 -6.31 0.50 -10.96
C GLY A 21 -6.09 -0.79 -11.73
N ASP A 22 -6.77 -0.91 -12.87
CA ASP A 22 -6.71 -2.07 -13.78
C ASP A 22 -5.27 -2.34 -14.30
N GLU A 23 -4.37 -1.36 -14.20
CA GLU A 23 -2.96 -1.55 -14.53
C GLU A 23 -2.20 -2.50 -13.57
N ILE A 24 -2.79 -2.82 -12.41
CA ILE A 24 -2.17 -3.62 -11.35
C ILE A 24 -2.64 -5.07 -11.47
N GLU A 25 -2.04 -5.84 -12.38
CA GLU A 25 -2.36 -7.27 -12.53
C GLU A 25 -1.73 -8.13 -11.42
N ARG A 26 -2.51 -9.05 -10.83
CA ARG A 26 -2.05 -9.95 -9.76
C ARG A 26 -0.90 -10.85 -10.20
N GLY A 27 0.21 -10.79 -9.46
CA GLY A 27 1.41 -11.59 -9.71
C GLY A 27 2.36 -11.04 -10.78
N LEU A 28 1.93 -10.03 -11.56
CA LEU A 28 2.76 -9.41 -12.61
C LEU A 28 3.16 -7.97 -12.31
N PHE A 29 2.41 -7.27 -11.47
CA PHE A 29 2.72 -5.89 -11.10
C PHE A 29 3.92 -5.78 -10.17
N HIS A 30 4.86 -4.91 -10.53
CA HIS A 30 6.02 -4.51 -9.74
C HIS A 30 6.38 -3.05 -10.02
N PHE A 31 6.47 -2.24 -8.96
CA PHE A 31 7.00 -0.88 -9.00
C PHE A 31 8.07 -0.74 -7.91
N SER A 32 9.23 -0.15 -8.25
CA SER A 32 10.27 0.17 -7.27
C SER A 32 10.37 1.69 -7.10
N ALA A 33 10.02 2.17 -5.92
CA ALA A 33 10.14 3.58 -5.58
C ALA A 33 11.61 3.98 -5.34
N SER A 34 11.93 5.24 -5.60
CA SER A 34 13.25 5.83 -5.40
C SER A 34 13.79 5.71 -3.96
N ASN A 35 12.88 5.57 -2.98
CA ASN A 35 13.21 5.40 -1.56
C ASN A 35 13.46 3.93 -1.13
N GLY A 36 13.57 3.02 -2.10
CA GLY A 36 13.87 1.60 -1.90
C GLY A 36 12.72 0.78 -1.34
N VAL A 37 11.47 1.24 -1.48
CA VAL A 37 10.27 0.45 -1.22
C VAL A 37 9.76 -0.11 -2.55
N ASP A 38 9.51 -1.40 -2.61
CA ASP A 38 8.80 -2.02 -3.71
C ASP A 38 7.28 -2.07 -3.43
N ILE A 39 6.47 -1.86 -4.47
CA ILE A 39 5.04 -2.16 -4.47
C ILE A 39 4.83 -3.31 -5.45
N LYS A 40 4.31 -4.45 -4.96
CA LYS A 40 4.12 -5.67 -5.76
C LYS A 40 2.71 -6.18 -5.61
N SER A 41 2.17 -6.83 -6.63
CA SER A 41 0.92 -7.58 -6.47
C SER A 41 1.18 -9.01 -5.98
N ALA A 42 0.28 -9.52 -5.14
CA ALA A 42 0.29 -10.88 -4.61
C ALA A 42 -1.13 -11.34 -4.29
N PHE A 43 -1.31 -12.63 -3.96
CA PHE A 43 -2.64 -13.16 -3.64
C PHE A 43 -3.34 -12.45 -2.46
N ASN A 44 -2.56 -11.95 -1.49
CA ASN A 44 -3.07 -11.21 -0.33
C ASN A 44 -2.23 -9.95 -0.09
N PRO A 45 -2.84 -8.85 0.36
CA PRO A 45 -2.10 -7.70 0.86
C PRO A 45 -1.17 -8.09 2.01
N GLN A 46 0.03 -7.51 2.07
CA GLN A 46 1.02 -7.73 3.13
C GLN A 46 1.94 -6.52 3.26
N MET A 47 2.49 -6.33 4.46
CA MET A 47 3.51 -5.32 4.73
C MET A 47 4.82 -5.97 5.14
N ARG A 48 5.93 -5.54 4.54
CA ARG A 48 7.31 -5.90 4.93
C ARG A 48 8.20 -4.67 4.84
N LEU A 49 9.31 -4.69 5.57
CA LEU A 49 10.24 -3.56 5.76
C LEU A 49 10.55 -2.71 4.51
N ASP A 50 10.61 -3.33 3.34
CA ASP A 50 10.95 -2.73 2.05
C ASP A 50 9.96 -3.11 0.94
N VAL A 51 8.83 -3.76 1.27
CA VAL A 51 7.84 -4.19 0.26
C VAL A 51 6.42 -4.03 0.77
N LEU A 52 5.59 -3.35 -0.01
CA LEU A 52 4.14 -3.39 0.09
C LEU A 52 3.60 -4.40 -0.93
N TYR A 53 2.93 -5.43 -0.43
CA TYR A 53 2.14 -6.30 -1.29
C TYR A 53 0.70 -5.79 -1.30
N ILE A 54 0.21 -5.52 -2.50
CA ILE A 54 -1.21 -5.27 -2.80
C ILE A 54 -1.78 -6.50 -3.50
N ARG A 55 -3.09 -6.57 -3.70
CA ARG A 55 -3.69 -7.75 -4.32
C ARG A 55 -3.46 -7.78 -5.83
N GLY A 56 -3.73 -6.67 -6.49
CA GLY A 56 -3.89 -6.62 -7.94
C GLY A 56 -5.15 -7.34 -8.40
N ASP A 57 -5.59 -6.99 -9.61
CA ASP A 57 -6.78 -7.53 -10.24
C ASP A 57 -6.57 -8.97 -10.72
N ASN A 58 -7.62 -9.79 -10.63
CA ASN A 58 -7.66 -11.14 -11.19
C ASN A 58 -9.12 -11.54 -11.45
N GLU A 59 -9.54 -11.39 -12.71
CA GLU A 59 -10.92 -11.62 -13.17
C GLU A 59 -11.50 -13.01 -12.77
N ASP A 60 -10.65 -14.01 -12.53
CA ASP A 60 -11.07 -15.38 -12.22
C ASP A 60 -11.23 -15.66 -10.72
N ILE A 61 -10.64 -14.82 -9.84
CA ILE A 61 -10.51 -15.10 -8.40
C ILE A 61 -10.58 -13.80 -7.60
N ASP A 62 -11.73 -13.13 -7.70
CA ASP A 62 -12.09 -12.04 -6.81
C ASP A 62 -12.93 -12.55 -5.64
N ASP A 63 -12.50 -12.13 -4.46
CA ASP A 63 -13.00 -12.59 -3.16
C ASP A 63 -13.05 -11.37 -2.26
N GLU A 64 -14.25 -10.85 -2.06
CA GLU A 64 -14.48 -9.61 -1.32
C GLU A 64 -13.92 -9.65 0.12
N GLU A 65 -13.74 -10.84 0.71
CA GLU A 65 -13.16 -10.99 2.06
C GLU A 65 -11.68 -10.57 2.06
N ILE A 66 -10.95 -10.91 1.00
CA ILE A 66 -9.53 -10.58 0.87
C ILE A 66 -9.34 -9.08 0.56
N ASP A 67 -10.22 -8.48 -0.24
CA ASP A 67 -10.15 -7.04 -0.60
C ASP A 67 -10.34 -6.13 0.61
N ASN A 68 -11.10 -6.60 1.61
CA ASN A 68 -11.39 -5.82 2.80
C ASN A 68 -10.40 -6.00 3.94
N LYS A 69 -9.37 -6.83 3.74
CA LYS A 69 -8.44 -7.21 4.80
C LYS A 69 -7.55 -6.04 5.24
N VAL A 70 -7.59 -5.73 6.53
CA VAL A 70 -6.59 -4.89 7.19
C VAL A 70 -5.40 -5.77 7.55
N VAL A 71 -4.20 -5.35 7.15
CA VAL A 71 -2.96 -6.05 7.45
C VAL A 71 -2.09 -5.20 8.35
N HIS A 72 -1.27 -5.85 9.17
CA HIS A 72 -0.39 -5.18 10.13
C HIS A 72 1.07 -5.52 9.89
N PHE A 73 1.94 -4.66 10.43
CA PHE A 73 3.37 -4.89 10.56
C PHE A 73 3.85 -4.31 11.88
N ASP A 74 4.41 -5.15 12.73
CA ASP A 74 4.93 -4.77 14.03
C ASP A 74 6.37 -4.26 13.89
N CYS A 75 6.60 -2.99 14.17
CA CYS A 75 7.94 -2.44 14.28
C CYS A 75 8.53 -2.72 15.66
N GLU A 76 9.85 -2.70 15.77
CA GLU A 76 10.53 -2.84 17.08
C GLU A 76 10.22 -1.66 18.01
N ASP A 77 10.08 -0.45 17.46
CA ASP A 77 9.82 0.76 18.22
C ASP A 77 9.01 1.79 17.41
N GLU A 78 8.49 2.78 18.12
CA GLU A 78 7.65 3.84 17.57
C GLU A 78 8.39 4.71 16.52
N ARG A 79 9.70 4.94 16.72
CA ARG A 79 10.51 5.74 15.80
C ARG A 79 10.66 5.03 14.46
N LYS A 80 10.89 3.72 14.47
CA LYS A 80 10.94 2.89 13.26
C LYS A 80 9.58 2.87 12.56
N ALA A 81 8.48 2.75 13.31
CA ALA A 81 7.14 2.81 12.73
C ALA A 81 6.89 4.14 12.01
N LYS A 82 7.25 5.28 12.62
CA LYS A 82 7.14 6.61 12.00
C LYS A 82 7.95 6.72 10.70
N ILE A 83 9.22 6.27 10.72
CA ILE A 83 10.09 6.32 9.54
C ILE A 83 9.53 5.44 8.42
N LEU A 84 9.11 4.22 8.76
CA LEU A 84 8.65 3.24 7.80
C LEU A 84 7.31 3.63 7.17
N LEU A 85 6.38 4.16 7.97
CA LEU A 85 5.12 4.73 7.46
C LEU A 85 5.38 5.82 6.42
N ASN A 86 6.28 6.77 6.71
CA ASN A 86 6.62 7.82 5.75
C ASN A 86 7.21 7.25 4.45
N ARG A 87 8.03 6.20 4.53
CA ARG A 87 8.57 5.54 3.32
C ARG A 87 7.47 4.91 2.48
N TYR A 88 6.51 4.22 3.10
CA TYR A 88 5.37 3.65 2.39
C TYR A 88 4.50 4.73 1.73
N ILE A 89 4.20 5.82 2.45
CA ILE A 89 3.42 6.95 1.92
C ILE A 89 4.10 7.53 0.68
N GLU A 90 5.40 7.82 0.75
CA GLU A 90 6.13 8.40 -0.38
C GLU A 90 6.24 7.44 -1.56
N ALA A 91 6.35 6.12 -1.31
CA ALA A 91 6.35 5.13 -2.39
C ALA A 91 5.02 5.08 -3.14
N VAL A 92 3.88 5.13 -2.44
CA VAL A 92 2.54 5.16 -3.05
C VAL A 92 2.33 6.45 -3.84
N LYS A 93 2.73 7.60 -3.29
CA LYS A 93 2.69 8.88 -4.02
C LYS A 93 3.56 8.86 -5.27
N GLU A 94 4.77 8.32 -5.18
CA GLU A 94 5.68 8.22 -6.30
C GLU A 94 5.06 7.38 -7.41
N TYR A 95 4.51 6.20 -7.08
CA TYR A 95 3.78 5.37 -8.03
C TYR A 95 2.63 6.12 -8.71
N ASN A 96 1.71 6.71 -7.94
CA ASN A 96 0.57 7.42 -8.52
C ASN A 96 1.00 8.64 -9.35
N SER A 97 2.13 9.26 -9.03
CA SER A 97 2.67 10.38 -9.82
C SER A 97 3.06 9.96 -11.25
N THR A 98 3.36 8.67 -11.47
CA THR A 98 3.67 8.09 -12.78
C THR A 98 2.43 7.86 -13.66
N LEU A 99 1.24 7.87 -13.06
CA LEU A 99 -0.01 7.63 -13.78
C LEU A 99 -0.45 8.87 -14.59
N PRO A 100 -1.28 8.70 -15.63
CA PRO A 100 -1.84 9.82 -16.39
C PRO A 100 -2.63 10.80 -15.50
N VAL A 101 -2.69 12.08 -15.90
CA VAL A 101 -3.31 13.16 -15.11
C VAL A 101 -4.79 12.93 -14.81
N GLU A 102 -5.52 12.20 -15.68
CA GLU A 102 -6.93 11.81 -15.44
C GLU A 102 -7.10 10.86 -14.26
N ASN A 103 -6.04 10.15 -13.88
CA ASN A 103 -5.98 9.20 -12.75
C ASN A 103 -5.25 9.79 -11.54
N LYS A 104 -5.13 11.13 -11.44
CA LYS A 104 -4.52 11.83 -10.30
C LYS A 104 -5.60 12.53 -9.49
N ASP A 105 -6.39 11.74 -8.77
CA ASP A 105 -7.26 12.32 -7.74
C ASP A 105 -6.40 12.73 -6.53
N THR A 106 -6.84 13.71 -5.73
CA THR A 106 -5.99 14.29 -4.68
C THR A 106 -5.93 13.47 -3.38
N ASP A 107 -6.78 12.45 -3.24
CA ASP A 107 -6.98 11.67 -2.01
C ASP A 107 -6.53 10.21 -2.17
N ASP A 108 -5.28 10.02 -2.60
CA ASP A 108 -4.65 8.71 -2.81
C ASP A 108 -4.31 7.98 -1.51
N ILE A 109 -4.18 8.73 -0.40
CA ILE A 109 -3.70 8.18 0.86
C ILE A 109 -4.54 8.73 2.00
N GLU A 110 -5.14 7.83 2.78
CA GLU A 110 -5.76 8.18 4.06
C GLU A 110 -4.82 7.77 5.21
N ILE A 111 -4.55 8.68 6.15
CA ILE A 111 -3.63 8.44 7.27
C ILE A 111 -4.37 8.66 8.59
N VAL A 112 -4.30 7.68 9.49
CA VAL A 112 -4.84 7.78 10.85
C VAL A 112 -3.73 7.47 11.86
N ILE A 113 -3.49 8.37 12.80
CA ILE A 113 -2.46 8.21 13.83
C ILE A 113 -3.15 8.19 15.20
N ALA A 114 -2.94 7.11 15.95
CA ALA A 114 -3.28 7.03 17.36
C ALA A 114 -1.98 7.00 18.18
N GLU A 115 -1.89 7.88 19.17
CA GLU A 115 -0.78 7.98 20.12
C GLU A 115 -1.19 7.44 21.50
#